data_AF-A0A1M6ZKX9-F1
#
_entry.id   AF-A0A1M6ZKX9-F1
#
_cell.length_a   1.000
_cell.length_b   1.000
_cell.length_c   1.000
_cell.angle_alpha   90.00
_cell.angle_beta   90.00
_cell.angle_gamma   90.00
#
_symmetry.space_group_name_H-M   'P 1'
#
loop_
_entity.id
_entity.type
_entity.pdbx_description
1 polymer ?
#
loop_
_entity_poly.entity_id
_entity_poly.type
_entity_poly.pdbx_seq_one_letter_code
_entity_poly.pdbx_strand_id
1 'polypeptide(L)'
;MKKTFFAVALAGICAVGANAALNKADNGCYQIGDYTALKEFATKVNGGETDACGQVTGNIDATASKTAATAWTPIMGFTGYFEGNGKTISNLSFTGNSSDNVGLFGSVAGGAVIRNVILGSASIVAQSSVGGIVGDVTGTGVVIDGCGVDDKSSIKGYKNTGGLVGSIATGAQLIVANSYNAGTIGASKSGGSDKNGLIGFANSGSSVALINCYISAESIKDNPVGNKENGATFSVTDVGCVKWLSWGVVSMETRCTAKISGVTEYNGTNAATAYNTNVANSDYQASLLAKELAVNSSAIPNVSGVTISNEESKLVATLNDAATTLSIPQDIKVNEVRLDRSFTKDVYSTIMLPFSVAVTSVTGATEFATFTGVTKNAEENAYTAVEGTRVNGDLAAYTPYLLKTSGTTLTVSGAVTLKANPANTTTTVNNWSFIGTTAKKRWQNQCEADASKCENADEIGNVYGFSGSEVGDIHVGNFVKVGNKVAIRPMRAYLMYTGSENLPVAKGKPAAPGMAMAAAVESVPTVILPDTMKVIIVDPVVEDPEEDVPTEGPLALDPIKAPAAAFKADRWYDITGRNLNKPKAQGAYINNRTTVIVK
;
A
#
# COMPACT_ATOMS: atom_id res chain seq x y z
N MET A 1 -57.33 28.05 -35.14
CA MET A 1 -56.56 27.39 -34.05
C MET A 1 -55.09 27.77 -34.18
N LYS A 2 -54.53 28.50 -33.21
CA LYS A 2 -53.13 28.36 -32.78
C LYS A 2 -52.96 29.16 -31.49
N LYS A 3 -52.50 28.44 -30.46
CA LYS A 3 -52.47 28.82 -29.05
C LYS A 3 -51.36 29.82 -28.76
N THR A 4 -51.68 30.77 -27.91
CA THR A 4 -50.82 31.71 -27.20
C THR A 4 -49.84 30.96 -26.29
N PHE A 5 -48.58 31.38 -26.25
CA PHE A 5 -47.67 31.12 -25.13
C PHE A 5 -47.03 32.44 -24.70
N PHE A 6 -47.27 32.82 -23.45
CA PHE A 6 -46.64 33.95 -22.77
C PHE A 6 -45.20 33.57 -22.43
N ALA A 7 -44.23 34.33 -22.93
CA ALA A 7 -42.86 34.31 -22.43
C ALA A 7 -42.77 35.22 -21.20
N VAL A 8 -42.59 34.62 -20.02
CA VAL A 8 -42.26 35.36 -18.79
C VAL A 8 -40.78 35.71 -18.83
N ALA A 9 -40.49 37.01 -18.97
CA ALA A 9 -39.15 37.55 -18.79
C ALA A 9 -38.82 37.56 -17.28
N LEU A 10 -37.89 36.72 -16.85
CA LEU A 10 -37.23 36.88 -15.56
C LEU A 10 -35.93 37.65 -15.79
N ALA A 11 -35.95 38.93 -15.43
CA ALA A 11 -34.76 39.77 -15.41
C ALA A 11 -33.76 39.21 -14.40
N GLY A 12 -32.60 38.78 -14.90
CA GLY A 12 -31.46 38.43 -14.07
C GLY A 12 -30.90 39.68 -13.38
N ILE A 13 -30.92 39.66 -12.06
CA ILE A 13 -30.09 40.55 -11.23
C ILE A 13 -29.02 39.68 -10.55
N CYS A 14 -27.84 39.83 -11.14
CA CYS A 14 -26.46 39.66 -10.68
C CYS A 14 -26.11 39.00 -9.33
N ALA A 15 -25.17 38.06 -9.47
CA ALA A 15 -23.98 37.86 -8.65
C ALA A 15 -24.16 37.29 -7.22
N VAL A 16 -24.39 35.97 -7.16
CA VAL A 16 -23.75 35.16 -6.11
C VAL A 16 -22.36 34.82 -6.65
N GLY A 17 -21.32 35.27 -5.95
CA GLY A 17 -19.93 35.11 -6.37
C GLY A 17 -19.63 33.67 -6.75
N ALA A 18 -18.89 33.48 -7.84
CA ALA A 18 -18.30 32.21 -8.18
C ALA A 18 -17.49 31.72 -6.96
N ASN A 19 -17.98 30.68 -6.27
CA ASN A 19 -17.15 29.97 -5.30
C ASN A 19 -15.92 29.48 -6.05
N ALA A 20 -14.74 29.95 -5.64
CA ALA A 20 -13.50 29.38 -6.10
C ALA A 20 -13.52 27.90 -5.72
N ALA A 21 -13.51 27.00 -6.70
CA ALA A 21 -13.56 25.57 -6.45
C ALA A 21 -12.44 25.15 -5.49
N LEU A 22 -12.79 24.38 -4.45
CA LEU A 22 -11.81 23.76 -3.56
C LEU A 22 -10.84 22.89 -4.36
N ASN A 23 -9.59 23.35 -4.48
CA ASN A 23 -8.57 22.71 -5.29
C ASN A 23 -7.82 21.63 -4.51
N LYS A 24 -7.42 20.57 -5.22
CA LYS A 24 -6.47 19.57 -4.72
C LYS A 24 -5.05 19.98 -5.08
N ALA A 25 -4.09 19.73 -4.19
CA ALA A 25 -2.67 19.75 -4.52
C ALA A 25 -2.27 18.47 -5.26
N ASP A 26 -1.03 18.40 -5.75
CA ASP A 26 -0.49 17.24 -6.49
C ASP A 26 -0.52 15.92 -5.70
N ASN A 27 -0.59 16.01 -4.37
CA ASN A 27 -0.76 14.87 -3.47
C ASN A 27 -2.22 14.36 -3.38
N GLY A 28 -3.15 14.96 -4.14
CA GLY A 28 -4.57 14.59 -4.15
C GLY A 28 -5.40 15.17 -3.00
N CYS A 29 -4.80 15.99 -2.13
CA CYS A 29 -5.48 16.55 -0.96
C CYS A 29 -6.05 17.94 -1.22
N TYR A 30 -7.31 18.14 -0.82
CA TYR A 30 -7.97 19.43 -0.82
C TYR A 30 -7.24 20.41 0.10
N GLN A 31 -6.94 21.60 -0.41
CA GLN A 31 -6.24 22.64 0.33
C GLN A 31 -7.23 23.56 1.04
N ILE A 32 -7.20 23.57 2.37
CA ILE A 32 -8.20 24.22 3.22
C ILE A 32 -7.54 25.40 3.95
N GLY A 33 -7.61 26.58 3.33
CA GLY A 33 -6.97 27.79 3.86
C GLY A 33 -7.86 28.68 4.72
N ASP A 34 -9.19 28.52 4.61
CA ASP A 34 -10.17 29.36 5.29
C ASP A 34 -11.47 28.58 5.60
N TYR A 35 -12.43 29.27 6.22
CA TYR A 35 -13.69 28.65 6.64
C TYR A 35 -14.61 28.31 5.46
N THR A 36 -14.53 29.07 4.35
CA THR A 36 -15.31 28.77 3.15
C THR A 36 -14.83 27.45 2.55
N ALA A 37 -13.52 27.28 2.38
CA ALA A 37 -12.89 26.06 1.93
C ALA A 37 -13.21 24.86 2.86
N LEU A 38 -13.21 25.09 4.18
CA LEU A 38 -13.57 24.05 5.15
C LEU A 38 -15.03 23.60 5.01
N LYS A 39 -15.97 24.53 4.79
CA LYS A 39 -17.36 24.22 4.50
C LYS A 39 -17.54 23.47 3.18
N GLU A 40 -16.79 23.84 2.15
CA GLU A 40 -16.81 23.13 0.88
C GLU A 40 -16.28 21.70 1.02
N PHE A 41 -15.20 21.50 1.78
CA PHE A 41 -14.70 20.18 2.11
C PHE A 41 -15.77 19.33 2.81
N ALA A 42 -16.43 19.89 3.83
CA ALA A 42 -17.54 19.23 4.51
C ALA A 42 -18.70 18.89 3.56
N THR A 43 -19.03 19.80 2.63
CA THR A 43 -20.08 19.58 1.63
C THR A 43 -19.74 18.41 0.69
N LYS A 44 -18.48 18.30 0.27
CA LYS A 44 -18.00 17.22 -0.60
C LYS A 44 -18.04 15.86 0.09
N VAL A 45 -17.51 15.79 1.32
CA VAL A 45 -17.55 14.56 2.12
C VAL A 45 -19.00 14.13 2.39
N ASN A 46 -19.85 15.07 2.81
CA ASN A 46 -21.27 14.82 3.06
C ASN A 46 -22.05 14.46 1.78
N GLY A 47 -21.51 14.81 0.61
CA GLY A 47 -22.01 14.44 -0.71
C GLY A 47 -21.57 13.05 -1.20
N GLY A 48 -20.73 12.34 -0.44
CA GLY A 48 -20.29 10.98 -0.73
C GLY A 48 -18.79 10.81 -1.01
N GLU A 49 -18.00 11.89 -1.05
CA GLU A 49 -16.53 11.81 -1.12
C GLU A 49 -15.94 11.45 0.26
N THR A 50 -16.34 10.32 0.85
CA THR A 50 -16.04 9.98 2.26
C THR A 50 -14.56 9.70 2.52
N ASP A 51 -13.84 9.22 1.52
CA ASP A 51 -12.40 8.93 1.54
C ASP A 51 -11.51 10.13 1.17
N ALA A 52 -12.09 11.34 1.09
CA ALA A 52 -11.37 12.53 0.69
C ALA A 52 -10.14 12.83 1.56
N CYS A 53 -9.08 13.34 0.94
CA CYS A 53 -7.93 13.91 1.65
C CYS A 53 -8.10 15.44 1.82
N GLY A 54 -7.95 15.95 3.05
CA GLY A 54 -7.97 17.37 3.38
C GLY A 54 -6.71 17.82 4.10
N GLN A 55 -6.18 18.99 3.73
CA GLN A 55 -5.00 19.60 4.34
C GLN A 55 -5.25 21.06 4.69
N VAL A 56 -5.11 21.40 5.97
CA VAL A 56 -5.21 22.79 6.43
C VAL A 56 -3.92 23.53 6.09
N THR A 57 -4.03 24.63 5.34
CA THR A 57 -2.86 25.38 4.85
C THR A 57 -2.58 26.66 5.64
N GLY A 58 -3.54 27.10 6.47
CA GLY A 58 -3.42 28.27 7.34
C GLY A 58 -4.32 28.17 8.56
N ASN A 59 -4.18 29.10 9.50
CA ASN A 59 -5.14 29.19 10.60
C ASN A 59 -6.51 29.62 10.04
N ILE A 60 -7.57 28.94 10.45
CA ILE A 60 -8.92 29.16 9.96
C ILE A 60 -9.74 29.88 11.02
N ASP A 61 -10.26 31.07 10.72
CA ASP A 61 -11.27 31.72 11.56
C ASP A 61 -12.68 31.31 11.11
N ALA A 62 -13.32 30.47 11.90
CA ALA A 62 -14.67 29.97 11.66
C ALA A 62 -15.75 30.84 12.33
N THR A 63 -15.49 32.11 12.69
CA THR A 63 -16.49 33.01 13.30
C THR A 63 -17.79 33.10 12.49
N ALA A 64 -17.70 33.02 11.16
CA ALA A 64 -18.86 33.02 10.27
C ALA A 64 -19.83 31.85 10.54
N SER A 65 -19.40 30.76 11.17
CA SER A 65 -20.27 29.64 11.59
C SER A 65 -21.44 30.04 12.51
N LYS A 66 -21.36 31.21 13.16
CA LYS A 66 -22.41 31.71 14.06
C LYS A 66 -23.69 32.18 13.35
N THR A 67 -23.63 32.45 12.05
CA THR A 67 -24.80 32.93 11.29
C THR A 67 -25.52 31.79 10.60
N ALA A 68 -26.85 31.89 10.46
CA ALA A 68 -27.64 30.85 9.81
C ALA A 68 -27.23 30.61 8.35
N ALA A 69 -26.81 31.64 7.62
CA ALA A 69 -26.40 31.53 6.21
C ALA A 69 -25.09 30.76 6.04
N THR A 70 -24.21 30.81 7.04
CA THR A 70 -22.88 30.20 6.99
C THR A 70 -22.66 29.19 8.11
N ALA A 71 -23.75 28.63 8.64
CA ALA A 71 -23.74 27.67 9.73
C ALA A 71 -22.81 26.49 9.42
N TRP A 72 -22.15 25.99 10.47
CA TRP A 72 -21.33 24.80 10.36
C TRP A 72 -22.20 23.56 10.19
N THR A 73 -21.85 22.74 9.21
CA THR A 73 -22.41 21.40 9.03
C THR A 73 -21.30 20.40 9.34
N PRO A 74 -21.42 19.60 10.41
CA PRO A 74 -20.41 18.59 10.73
C PRO A 74 -20.10 17.65 9.55
N ILE A 75 -18.84 17.22 9.46
CA ILE A 75 -18.38 16.29 8.42
C ILE A 75 -18.84 14.87 8.81
N MET A 76 -19.62 14.21 7.96
CA MET A 76 -20.30 12.95 8.25
C MET A 76 -19.70 11.80 7.43
N GLY A 77 -19.56 10.63 8.06
CA GLY A 77 -19.16 9.38 7.40
C GLY A 77 -17.74 9.39 6.87
N PHE A 78 -16.85 10.23 7.41
CA PHE A 78 -15.49 10.38 6.91
C PHE A 78 -14.65 9.11 7.11
N THR A 79 -13.98 8.65 6.07
CA THR A 79 -13.06 7.50 6.03
C THR A 79 -11.67 7.88 5.50
N GLY A 80 -11.46 9.16 5.15
CA GLY A 80 -10.25 9.65 4.49
C GLY A 80 -9.16 10.12 5.45
N TYR A 81 -8.29 11.00 4.95
CA TYR A 81 -7.16 11.58 5.68
C TYR A 81 -7.35 13.09 5.86
N PHE A 82 -7.28 13.58 7.09
CA PHE A 82 -7.36 15.01 7.39
C PHE A 82 -6.16 15.48 8.20
N GLU A 83 -5.37 16.39 7.64
CA GLU A 83 -4.16 16.93 8.25
C GLU A 83 -4.33 18.41 8.57
N GLY A 84 -4.23 18.74 9.86
CA GLY A 84 -4.32 20.09 10.36
C GLY A 84 -3.01 20.87 10.27
N ASN A 85 -1.86 20.22 10.01
CA ASN A 85 -0.53 20.85 9.93
C ASN A 85 -0.19 21.73 11.15
N GLY A 86 -0.73 21.39 12.33
CA GLY A 86 -0.57 22.15 13.57
C GLY A 86 -1.22 23.54 13.55
N LYS A 87 -2.10 23.80 12.58
CA LYS A 87 -2.87 25.04 12.47
C LYS A 87 -4.11 24.97 13.36
N THR A 88 -4.62 26.15 13.72
CA THR A 88 -5.82 26.28 14.54
C THR A 88 -7.04 26.58 13.68
N ILE A 89 -8.13 25.87 13.93
CA ILE A 89 -9.48 26.23 13.49
C ILE A 89 -10.16 26.92 14.67
N SER A 90 -10.25 28.24 14.62
CA SER A 90 -10.73 29.08 15.70
C SER A 90 -12.21 29.42 15.58
N ASN A 91 -12.88 29.68 16.70
CA ASN A 91 -14.23 30.26 16.78
C ASN A 91 -15.35 29.45 16.10
N LEU A 92 -15.13 28.15 15.86
CA LEU A 92 -16.14 27.26 15.31
C LEU A 92 -17.34 27.19 16.27
N SER A 93 -18.54 27.48 15.77
CA SER A 93 -19.76 27.55 16.55
C SER A 93 -20.82 26.61 15.96
N PHE A 94 -21.41 25.79 16.83
CA PHE A 94 -22.56 24.96 16.50
C PHE A 94 -23.53 24.96 17.67
N THR A 95 -24.82 25.22 17.41
CA THR A 95 -25.89 25.15 18.41
C THR A 95 -27.09 24.42 17.84
N GLY A 96 -27.30 23.18 18.29
CA GLY A 96 -28.40 22.32 17.86
C GLY A 96 -28.83 21.38 18.99
N ASN A 97 -29.70 21.84 19.89
CA ASN A 97 -30.11 21.09 21.09
C ASN A 97 -30.93 19.81 20.83
N SER A 98 -31.18 19.48 19.57
CA SER A 98 -31.80 18.25 19.09
C SER A 98 -30.91 17.47 18.11
N SER A 99 -29.69 17.94 17.86
CA SER A 99 -28.75 17.35 16.92
C SER A 99 -27.85 16.35 17.62
N ASP A 100 -27.74 15.15 17.06
CA ASP A 100 -26.77 14.16 17.48
C ASP A 100 -25.56 14.15 16.54
N ASN A 101 -24.46 13.53 16.96
CA ASN A 101 -23.24 13.33 16.16
C ASN A 101 -22.62 14.66 15.71
N VAL A 102 -22.09 15.41 16.68
CA VAL A 102 -21.60 16.78 16.44
C VAL A 102 -20.16 16.93 16.89
N GLY A 103 -19.36 17.51 16.00
CA GLY A 103 -17.97 17.93 16.18
C GLY A 103 -17.49 18.68 14.94
N LEU A 104 -16.18 18.82 14.77
CA LEU A 104 -15.63 19.13 13.45
C LEU A 104 -16.06 18.04 12.46
N PHE A 105 -15.87 16.79 12.85
CA PHE A 105 -16.48 15.62 12.24
C PHE A 105 -17.68 15.21 13.08
N GLY A 106 -18.86 15.10 12.46
CA GLY A 106 -20.02 14.54 13.14
C GLY A 106 -19.90 13.02 13.25
N SER A 107 -19.43 12.34 12.21
CA SER A 107 -19.07 10.92 12.30
C SER A 107 -17.89 10.52 11.41
N VAL A 108 -17.17 9.51 11.87
CA VAL A 108 -16.09 8.86 11.13
C VAL A 108 -16.31 7.35 11.09
N ALA A 109 -15.83 6.71 10.03
CA ALA A 109 -15.93 5.28 9.80
C ALA A 109 -14.53 4.67 9.53
N GLY A 110 -14.48 3.39 9.18
CA GLY A 110 -13.24 2.62 9.21
C GLY A 110 -12.14 3.20 8.32
N GLY A 111 -10.91 3.22 8.83
CA GLY A 111 -9.73 3.75 8.14
C GLY A 111 -9.53 5.27 8.21
N ALA A 112 -10.44 6.01 8.84
CA ALA A 112 -10.30 7.46 8.98
C ALA A 112 -9.06 7.85 9.81
N VAL A 113 -8.29 8.82 9.31
CA VAL A 113 -7.12 9.36 10.00
C VAL A 113 -7.23 10.87 10.10
N ILE A 114 -7.22 11.40 11.32
CA ILE A 114 -7.29 12.83 11.61
C ILE A 114 -6.05 13.22 12.43
N ARG A 115 -5.24 14.15 11.90
CA ARG A 115 -3.95 14.54 12.50
C ARG A 115 -3.79 16.03 12.69
N ASN A 116 -3.12 16.42 13.77
CA ASN A 116 -2.64 17.79 14.05
C ASN A 116 -3.71 18.89 13.92
N VAL A 117 -4.96 18.57 14.24
CA VAL A 117 -6.07 19.54 14.25
C VAL A 117 -6.19 20.17 15.62
N ILE A 118 -6.14 21.50 15.69
CA ILE A 118 -6.38 22.24 16.94
C ILE A 118 -7.67 23.05 16.79
N LEU A 119 -8.67 22.75 17.62
CA LEU A 119 -9.84 23.61 17.79
C LEU A 119 -9.56 24.69 18.84
N GLY A 120 -9.69 25.94 18.42
CA GLY A 120 -9.45 27.11 19.27
C GLY A 120 -10.72 27.89 19.56
N SER A 121 -11.03 28.22 20.81
CA SER A 121 -12.19 29.04 21.18
C SER A 121 -13.51 28.58 20.53
N ALA A 122 -13.67 27.26 20.37
CA ALA A 122 -14.84 26.65 19.75
C ALA A 122 -16.03 26.61 20.73
N SER A 123 -17.26 26.69 20.23
CA SER A 123 -18.49 26.57 21.02
C SER A 123 -19.43 25.57 20.36
N ILE A 124 -19.47 24.35 20.88
CA ILE A 124 -20.33 23.28 20.36
C ILE A 124 -21.39 22.93 21.42
N VAL A 125 -22.66 23.05 21.05
CA VAL A 125 -23.81 22.72 21.90
C VAL A 125 -24.77 21.83 21.13
N ALA A 126 -24.93 20.58 21.58
CA ALA A 126 -25.71 19.56 20.89
C ALA A 126 -26.48 18.61 21.84
N GLN A 127 -27.21 17.64 21.28
CA GLN A 127 -28.00 16.66 22.03
C GLN A 127 -27.16 15.44 22.43
N SER A 128 -26.75 14.55 21.51
CA SER A 128 -26.00 13.34 21.86
C SER A 128 -24.77 13.14 20.97
N SER A 129 -23.79 12.35 21.43
CA SER A 129 -22.57 12.02 20.68
C SER A 129 -21.84 13.29 20.22
N VAL A 130 -21.35 14.02 21.22
CA VAL A 130 -20.77 15.35 21.04
C VAL A 130 -19.29 15.30 21.38
N GLY A 131 -18.43 15.58 20.40
CA GLY A 131 -16.99 15.72 20.60
C GLY A 131 -16.50 17.04 20.01
N GLY A 132 -15.37 17.55 20.49
CA GLY A 132 -14.71 18.67 19.80
C GLY A 132 -14.31 18.25 18.39
N ILE A 133 -13.53 17.17 18.28
CA ILE A 133 -13.01 16.68 17.00
C ILE A 133 -14.02 15.77 16.30
N VAL A 134 -14.52 14.73 16.98
CA VAL A 134 -15.41 13.71 16.38
C VAL A 134 -16.67 13.49 17.24
N GLY A 135 -17.85 13.54 16.64
CA GLY A 135 -19.11 13.19 17.31
C GLY A 135 -19.24 11.69 17.60
N ASP A 136 -19.18 10.85 16.55
CA ASP A 136 -19.36 9.40 16.64
C ASP A 136 -18.37 8.61 15.77
N VAL A 137 -17.85 7.51 16.33
CA VAL A 137 -16.92 6.59 15.63
C VAL A 137 -17.63 5.28 15.36
N THR A 138 -17.77 4.90 14.09
CA THR A 138 -18.62 3.77 13.67
C THR A 138 -17.85 2.56 13.10
N GLY A 139 -16.57 2.72 12.78
CA GLY A 139 -15.75 1.68 12.14
C GLY A 139 -14.47 1.33 12.90
N THR A 140 -13.63 0.51 12.29
CA THR A 140 -12.35 0.06 12.87
C THR A 140 -11.15 0.74 12.19
N GLY A 141 -10.00 0.78 12.86
CA GLY A 141 -8.80 1.43 12.31
C GLY A 141 -8.91 2.95 12.22
N VAL A 142 -9.72 3.57 13.10
CA VAL A 142 -9.83 5.03 13.19
C VAL A 142 -8.71 5.57 14.06
N VAL A 143 -8.03 6.62 13.60
CA VAL A 143 -6.90 7.24 14.30
C VAL A 143 -7.11 8.75 14.45
N ILE A 144 -6.93 9.24 15.67
CA ILE A 144 -6.88 10.67 16.01
C ILE A 144 -5.52 10.92 16.67
N ASP A 145 -4.65 11.70 16.02
CA ASP A 145 -3.27 11.92 16.47
C ASP A 145 -2.91 13.41 16.49
N GLY A 146 -2.22 13.88 17.52
CA GLY A 146 -1.80 15.29 17.62
C GLY A 146 -2.95 16.30 17.67
N CYS A 147 -4.17 15.87 17.99
CA CYS A 147 -5.35 16.72 17.94
C CYS A 147 -5.64 17.38 19.29
N GLY A 148 -6.21 18.59 19.27
CA GLY A 148 -6.36 19.42 20.45
C GLY A 148 -7.65 20.20 20.49
N VAL A 149 -8.18 20.39 21.70
CA VAL A 149 -9.24 21.36 22.00
C VAL A 149 -8.71 22.31 23.06
N ASP A 150 -8.59 23.60 22.72
CA ASP A 150 -7.99 24.61 23.61
C ASP A 150 -8.85 24.94 24.85
N ASP A 151 -8.25 25.64 25.80
CA ASP A 151 -8.85 26.04 27.08
C ASP A 151 -10.04 26.99 26.96
N LYS A 152 -10.08 27.77 25.87
CA LYS A 152 -11.17 28.69 25.55
C LYS A 152 -12.37 28.01 24.88
N SER A 153 -12.25 26.73 24.52
CA SER A 153 -13.31 25.98 23.88
C SER A 153 -14.33 25.44 24.89
N SER A 154 -15.58 25.31 24.46
CA SER A 154 -16.71 24.81 25.26
C SER A 154 -17.50 23.76 24.47
N ILE A 155 -17.45 22.51 24.91
CA ILE A 155 -18.17 21.38 24.30
C ILE A 155 -19.29 20.92 25.24
N LYS A 156 -20.53 20.99 24.77
CA LYS A 156 -21.73 20.74 25.60
C LYS A 156 -22.69 19.79 24.91
N GLY A 157 -23.01 18.67 25.56
CA GLY A 157 -24.00 17.71 25.10
C GLY A 157 -24.96 17.26 26.19
N TYR A 158 -26.09 16.69 25.81
CA TYR A 158 -27.04 16.06 26.73
C TYR A 158 -26.61 14.63 27.08
N LYS A 159 -26.09 13.86 26.12
CA LYS A 159 -25.54 12.51 26.32
C LYS A 159 -24.22 12.33 25.56
N ASN A 160 -23.36 11.44 26.02
CA ASN A 160 -22.13 10.99 25.34
C ASN A 160 -21.28 12.17 24.83
N THR A 161 -20.82 13.01 25.77
CA THR A 161 -20.02 14.19 25.47
C THR A 161 -18.57 13.94 25.88
N GLY A 162 -17.66 13.92 24.92
CA GLY A 162 -16.22 13.88 25.17
C GLY A 162 -15.56 15.17 24.74
N GLY A 163 -14.39 15.49 25.29
CA GLY A 163 -13.61 16.62 24.80
C GLY A 163 -13.13 16.43 23.37
N LEU A 164 -12.68 15.22 23.03
CA LEU A 164 -12.25 14.90 21.67
C LEU A 164 -13.31 14.14 20.90
N VAL A 165 -13.84 13.06 21.49
CA VAL A 165 -14.76 12.13 20.84
C VAL A 165 -16.03 11.92 21.64
N GLY A 166 -17.20 12.05 21.03
CA GLY A 166 -18.48 11.87 21.71
C GLY A 166 -18.80 10.40 22.01
N SER A 167 -18.98 9.58 20.98
CA SER A 167 -19.41 8.20 21.09
C SER A 167 -18.54 7.25 20.26
N ILE A 168 -18.37 6.02 20.73
CA ILE A 168 -17.75 4.91 20.02
C ILE A 168 -18.82 3.83 19.84
N ALA A 169 -19.22 3.57 18.61
CA ALA A 169 -20.27 2.61 18.28
C ALA A 169 -19.86 1.17 18.61
N THR A 170 -20.85 0.28 18.63
CA THR A 170 -20.67 -1.15 18.89
C THR A 170 -19.65 -1.75 17.93
N GLY A 171 -18.62 -2.41 18.47
CA GLY A 171 -17.56 -3.06 17.67
C GLY A 171 -16.55 -2.10 17.00
N ALA A 172 -16.68 -0.78 17.17
CA ALA A 172 -15.76 0.19 16.59
C ALA A 172 -14.40 0.19 17.32
N GLN A 173 -13.34 0.58 16.60
CA GLN A 173 -11.98 0.63 17.14
C GLN A 173 -11.36 2.01 16.90
N LEU A 174 -10.90 2.63 17.97
CA LEU A 174 -10.32 3.96 17.97
C LEU A 174 -8.94 3.96 18.64
N ILE A 175 -7.99 4.63 18.01
CA ILE A 175 -6.73 5.05 18.63
C ILE A 175 -6.74 6.57 18.74
N VAL A 176 -6.50 7.09 19.95
CA VAL A 176 -6.23 8.50 20.20
C VAL A 176 -4.84 8.64 20.79
N ALA A 177 -3.98 9.38 20.10
CA ALA A 177 -2.59 9.56 20.48
C ALA A 177 -2.19 11.03 20.49
N ASN A 178 -1.23 11.40 21.36
CA ASN A 178 -0.61 12.73 21.39
C ASN A 178 -1.61 13.90 21.43
N SER A 179 -2.79 13.66 21.99
CA SER A 179 -3.96 14.54 21.83
C SER A 179 -4.44 15.07 23.16
N TYR A 180 -5.21 16.16 23.12
CA TYR A 180 -5.60 16.82 24.36
C TYR A 180 -6.95 17.48 24.36
N ASN A 181 -7.51 17.55 25.57
CA ASN A 181 -8.62 18.44 25.85
C ASN A 181 -8.28 19.39 27.01
N ALA A 182 -8.20 20.68 26.69
CA ALA A 182 -8.18 21.77 27.65
C ALA A 182 -9.54 22.47 27.75
N GLY A 183 -10.46 22.21 26.82
CA GLY A 183 -11.76 22.86 26.74
C GLY A 183 -12.76 22.38 27.78
N THR A 184 -13.67 23.26 28.16
CA THR A 184 -14.73 22.98 29.13
C THR A 184 -15.73 21.96 28.60
N ILE A 185 -16.01 20.91 29.39
CA ILE A 185 -17.03 19.89 29.06
C ILE A 185 -18.27 20.10 29.92
N GLY A 186 -19.41 20.31 29.28
CA GLY A 186 -20.64 20.67 29.97
C GLY A 186 -21.88 19.91 29.49
N ALA A 187 -22.98 20.13 30.21
CA ALA A 187 -24.29 19.67 29.77
C ALA A 187 -24.95 20.75 28.91
N SER A 188 -25.58 20.37 27.79
CA SER A 188 -26.38 21.31 26.99
C SER A 188 -27.69 21.71 27.69
N LYS A 189 -28.19 20.88 28.61
CA LYS A 189 -29.34 21.13 29.49
C LYS A 189 -29.28 20.28 30.77
N SER A 190 -30.12 20.57 31.75
CA SER A 190 -30.19 19.85 33.03
C SER A 190 -30.45 18.36 32.85
N GLY A 191 -29.80 17.52 33.68
CA GLY A 191 -30.05 16.07 33.74
C GLY A 191 -29.30 15.22 32.71
N GLY A 192 -28.41 15.79 31.90
CA GLY A 192 -27.64 14.99 30.96
C GLY A 192 -26.59 14.09 31.65
N SER A 193 -26.20 12.97 31.01
CA SER A 193 -25.13 12.04 31.42
C SER A 193 -23.88 12.02 30.50
N ASP A 194 -22.78 11.43 30.98
CA ASP A 194 -21.58 11.05 30.22
C ASP A 194 -20.78 12.24 29.65
N LYS A 195 -20.32 13.14 30.53
CA LYS A 195 -19.51 14.33 30.24
C LYS A 195 -18.07 14.08 30.65
N ASN A 196 -17.32 13.55 29.70
CA ASN A 196 -16.02 12.99 29.93
C ASN A 196 -14.91 13.80 29.26
N GLY A 197 -13.69 13.70 29.78
CA GLY A 197 -12.58 14.56 29.37
C GLY A 197 -12.10 14.29 27.94
N LEU A 198 -11.99 13.02 27.51
CA LEU A 198 -11.55 12.66 26.16
C LEU A 198 -12.67 11.99 25.35
N ILE A 199 -13.22 10.90 25.86
CA ILE A 199 -14.21 10.04 25.20
C ILE A 199 -15.54 10.08 25.95
N GLY A 200 -16.63 10.47 25.31
CA GLY A 200 -17.94 10.55 25.95
C GLY A 200 -18.47 9.17 26.35
N PHE A 201 -18.65 8.24 25.42
CA PHE A 201 -19.14 6.91 25.76
C PHE A 201 -18.73 5.85 24.74
N ALA A 202 -18.39 4.65 25.20
CA ALA A 202 -18.05 3.54 24.33
C ALA A 202 -19.01 2.35 24.49
N ASN A 203 -19.64 1.95 23.39
CA ASN A 203 -20.63 0.88 23.37
C ASN A 203 -19.97 -0.51 23.38
N SER A 204 -20.75 -1.54 23.70
CA SER A 204 -20.26 -2.92 23.81
C SER A 204 -19.44 -3.39 22.60
N GLY A 205 -18.39 -4.18 22.86
CA GLY A 205 -17.50 -4.72 21.83
C GLY A 205 -16.53 -3.71 21.20
N SER A 206 -16.62 -2.43 21.53
CA SER A 206 -15.65 -1.43 21.06
C SER A 206 -14.29 -1.54 21.75
N SER A 207 -13.24 -1.05 21.10
CA SER A 207 -11.93 -0.86 21.70
C SER A 207 -11.41 0.56 21.50
N VAL A 208 -10.84 1.12 22.57
CA VAL A 208 -10.24 2.44 22.57
C VAL A 208 -8.82 2.34 23.14
N ALA A 209 -7.83 2.82 22.40
CA ALA A 209 -6.48 3.03 22.89
C ALA A 209 -6.22 4.53 23.06
N LEU A 210 -5.83 4.94 24.26
CA LEU A 210 -5.42 6.31 24.59
C LEU A 210 -3.94 6.31 24.95
N ILE A 211 -3.14 7.08 24.22
CA ILE A 211 -1.69 7.05 24.33
C ILE A 211 -1.14 8.48 24.36
N ASN A 212 -0.39 8.84 25.41
CA ASN A 212 0.20 10.18 25.52
C ASN A 212 -0.82 11.31 25.33
N CYS A 213 -1.98 11.18 26.00
CA CYS A 213 -3.03 12.18 25.94
C CYS A 213 -3.04 13.01 27.23
N TYR A 214 -3.52 14.25 27.16
CA TYR A 214 -3.68 15.05 28.38
C TYR A 214 -5.00 15.78 28.47
N ILE A 215 -5.39 16.02 29.71
CA ILE A 215 -6.64 16.67 30.06
C ILE A 215 -6.34 17.78 31.06
N SER A 216 -6.61 19.02 30.65
CA SER A 216 -6.45 20.21 31.51
C SER A 216 -7.73 21.03 31.60
N ALA A 217 -8.86 20.48 31.16
CA ALA A 217 -10.15 21.15 31.23
C ALA A 217 -10.55 21.53 32.65
N GLU A 218 -10.98 22.77 32.85
CA GLU A 218 -11.43 23.29 34.15
C GLU A 218 -12.69 22.61 34.66
N SER A 219 -13.53 22.08 33.75
CA SER A 219 -14.78 21.38 34.12
C SER A 219 -14.91 20.05 33.40
N ILE A 220 -14.82 18.96 34.16
CA ILE A 220 -15.18 17.61 33.74
C ILE A 220 -16.17 17.06 34.75
N LYS A 221 -17.38 16.78 34.27
CA LYS A 221 -18.48 16.40 35.15
C LYS A 221 -18.55 14.93 35.49
N ASP A 222 -17.93 14.03 34.73
CA ASP A 222 -18.03 12.58 34.92
C ASP A 222 -16.68 11.83 35.05
N ASN A 223 -16.01 11.50 33.95
CA ASN A 223 -14.78 10.69 33.91
C ASN A 223 -13.73 11.39 33.03
N PRO A 224 -12.47 11.56 33.48
CA PRO A 224 -11.45 12.22 32.66
C PRO A 224 -11.20 11.50 31.33
N VAL A 225 -11.23 10.17 31.34
CA VAL A 225 -10.99 9.36 30.15
C VAL A 225 -12.30 9.14 29.39
N GLY A 226 -13.26 8.43 30.00
CA GLY A 226 -14.51 8.08 29.35
C GLY A 226 -15.27 6.96 30.03
N ASN A 227 -16.56 6.90 29.78
CA ASN A 227 -17.44 5.82 30.23
C ASN A 227 -17.58 4.77 29.13
N LYS A 228 -17.94 3.55 29.52
CA LYS A 228 -18.06 2.43 28.60
C LYS A 228 -19.10 1.41 29.07
N GLU A 229 -19.74 0.73 28.14
CA GLU A 229 -20.58 -0.43 28.40
C GLU A 229 -19.76 -1.67 28.78
N ASN A 230 -20.44 -2.67 29.34
CA ASN A 230 -19.85 -3.99 29.51
C ASN A 230 -19.44 -4.59 28.15
N GLY A 231 -18.21 -5.10 28.08
CA GLY A 231 -17.62 -5.66 26.86
C GLY A 231 -16.84 -4.64 26.02
N ALA A 232 -16.90 -3.35 26.32
CA ALA A 232 -16.00 -2.35 25.72
C ALA A 232 -14.63 -2.34 26.44
N THR A 233 -13.56 -2.08 25.70
CA THR A 233 -12.17 -2.12 26.22
C THR A 233 -11.47 -0.78 26.06
N PHE A 234 -10.78 -0.35 27.12
CA PHE A 234 -9.97 0.85 27.14
C PHE A 234 -8.56 0.42 27.49
N SER A 235 -7.60 0.69 26.61
CA SER A 235 -6.17 0.63 26.88
C SER A 235 -5.68 2.05 27.07
N VAL A 236 -5.09 2.35 28.22
CA VAL A 236 -4.68 3.71 28.58
C VAL A 236 -3.21 3.68 28.97
N THR A 237 -2.41 4.50 28.31
CA THR A 237 -0.96 4.58 28.49
C THR A 237 -0.53 6.03 28.48
N ASP A 238 0.18 6.45 29.53
CA ASP A 238 0.76 7.79 29.63
C ASP A 238 -0.29 8.91 29.46
N VAL A 239 -1.46 8.78 30.11
CA VAL A 239 -2.52 9.81 30.06
C VAL A 239 -2.46 10.71 31.30
N GLY A 240 -2.31 12.02 31.10
CA GLY A 240 -2.22 13.01 32.17
C GLY A 240 -3.53 13.76 32.44
N CYS A 241 -3.79 14.10 33.70
CA CYS A 241 -4.96 14.86 34.13
C CYS A 241 -4.58 15.91 35.19
N VAL A 242 -4.98 17.18 34.99
CA VAL A 242 -4.69 18.28 35.92
C VAL A 242 -5.61 18.23 37.14
N LYS A 243 -5.03 18.46 38.31
CA LYS A 243 -5.76 18.68 39.56
C LYS A 243 -5.97 20.18 39.83
N TRP A 244 -7.22 20.62 39.96
CA TRP A 244 -7.56 21.98 40.39
C TRP A 244 -7.82 22.03 41.90
N LEU A 245 -7.11 22.90 42.62
CA LEU A 245 -7.31 23.15 44.05
C LEU A 245 -7.95 24.52 44.26
N SER A 246 -8.86 24.55 45.24
CA SER A 246 -9.32 25.74 46.00
C SER A 246 -10.66 26.37 45.58
N TRP A 247 -11.73 25.87 46.20
CA TRP A 247 -13.04 26.53 46.46
C TRP A 247 -14.20 26.40 45.45
N GLY A 248 -14.52 25.16 45.06
CA GLY A 248 -15.92 24.82 44.70
C GLY A 248 -16.14 24.11 43.37
N VAL A 249 -15.37 23.07 43.07
CA VAL A 249 -15.72 22.03 42.09
C VAL A 249 -15.29 20.67 42.68
N VAL A 250 -16.09 19.63 42.46
CA VAL A 250 -15.89 18.25 42.97
C VAL A 250 -14.42 17.86 42.83
N SER A 251 -13.81 17.37 43.91
CA SER A 251 -12.38 17.02 43.97
C SER A 251 -11.97 16.15 42.78
N MET A 252 -11.25 16.72 41.82
CA MET A 252 -10.70 15.98 40.68
C MET A 252 -9.74 14.84 41.10
N GLU A 253 -9.20 14.89 42.33
CA GLU A 253 -8.35 13.87 42.97
C GLU A 253 -8.93 12.46 42.92
N THR A 254 -10.25 12.29 42.96
CA THR A 254 -10.86 10.95 42.88
C THR A 254 -11.18 10.53 41.45
N ARG A 255 -11.03 11.42 40.47
CA ARG A 255 -11.46 11.19 39.08
C ARG A 255 -10.28 10.91 38.16
N CYS A 256 -9.20 11.67 38.30
CA CYS A 256 -7.96 11.45 37.55
C CYS A 256 -7.29 10.10 37.92
N THR A 257 -7.57 9.53 39.10
CA THR A 257 -7.08 8.20 39.53
C THR A 257 -8.13 7.09 39.47
N ALA A 258 -9.40 7.38 39.15
CA ALA A 258 -10.46 6.38 39.20
C ALA A 258 -10.62 5.54 37.92
N LYS A 259 -10.79 4.23 38.17
CA LYS A 259 -11.33 3.15 37.29
C LYS A 259 -10.47 2.66 36.12
N ILE A 260 -9.43 3.36 35.68
CA ILE A 260 -8.58 2.87 34.58
C ILE A 260 -7.10 3.06 34.93
N SER A 261 -6.34 1.95 34.91
CA SER A 261 -4.88 1.97 35.08
C SER A 261 -4.21 2.71 33.92
N GLY A 262 -3.18 3.52 34.20
CA GLY A 262 -2.44 4.28 33.17
C GLY A 262 -2.78 5.78 33.09
N VAL A 263 -3.65 6.29 33.95
CA VAL A 263 -3.90 7.73 34.12
C VAL A 263 -3.09 8.27 35.29
N THR A 264 -2.36 9.37 35.09
CA THR A 264 -1.51 10.01 36.11
C THR A 264 -1.99 11.43 36.43
N GLU A 265 -2.01 11.76 37.72
CA GLU A 265 -2.35 13.10 38.22
C GLU A 265 -1.16 14.06 38.16
N TYR A 266 -1.42 15.32 37.80
CA TYR A 266 -0.41 16.39 37.82
C TYR A 266 -0.80 17.57 38.71
N ASN A 267 0.12 17.98 39.60
CA ASN A 267 -0.02 19.05 40.60
C ASN A 267 0.54 20.40 40.12
N GLY A 268 0.08 20.92 38.98
CA GLY A 268 0.53 22.22 38.48
C GLY A 268 -0.44 22.92 37.55
N THR A 269 -0.41 24.26 37.54
CA THR A 269 -1.29 25.15 36.77
C THR A 269 -1.17 24.99 35.26
N ASN A 270 -0.05 24.44 34.77
CA ASN A 270 0.20 24.26 33.34
C ASN A 270 0.73 22.84 33.04
N ALA A 271 -0.10 21.80 33.18
CA ALA A 271 0.24 20.48 32.61
C ALA A 271 0.46 20.55 31.09
N ALA A 272 -0.15 21.52 30.42
CA ALA A 272 0.19 21.91 29.07
C ALA A 272 1.70 22.13 28.95
N THR A 273 2.36 22.98 29.74
CA THR A 273 3.83 23.12 29.66
C THR A 273 4.61 21.91 30.18
N ALA A 274 4.09 21.02 31.04
CA ALA A 274 4.87 19.84 31.47
C ALA A 274 4.93 18.73 30.40
N TYR A 275 3.85 18.51 29.65
CA TYR A 275 3.83 17.59 28.50
C TYR A 275 4.22 18.27 27.17
N ASN A 276 4.13 19.61 27.09
CA ASN A 276 4.45 20.43 25.92
C ASN A 276 5.78 21.24 26.10
N THR A 277 6.54 21.08 27.19
CA THR A 277 7.99 21.44 27.24
C THR A 277 8.90 20.26 26.87
N ASN A 278 8.34 19.06 26.76
CA ASN A 278 8.96 17.94 26.02
C ASN A 278 8.85 18.12 24.49
N VAL A 279 8.68 19.35 24.03
CA VAL A 279 8.88 19.80 22.63
C VAL A 279 10.39 19.93 22.34
N ALA A 280 11.18 18.98 22.84
CA ALA A 280 12.31 18.41 22.09
C ALA A 280 11.74 17.18 21.35
N ASN A 281 10.87 17.48 20.40
CA ASN A 281 9.86 16.63 19.77
C ASN A 281 10.42 15.57 18.79
N SER A 282 11.64 15.07 18.98
CA SER A 282 12.23 14.00 18.15
C SER A 282 12.16 12.64 18.83
N ASP A 283 12.50 12.58 20.12
CA ASP A 283 12.77 11.29 20.78
C ASP A 283 11.51 10.67 21.41
N TYR A 284 10.55 11.52 21.85
CA TYR A 284 9.27 11.04 22.36
C TYR A 284 8.34 10.63 21.22
N GLN A 285 8.30 11.37 20.10
CA GLN A 285 7.65 10.93 18.85
C GLN A 285 8.27 9.62 18.34
N ALA A 286 9.59 9.45 18.42
CA ALA A 286 10.25 8.21 18.05
C ALA A 286 9.91 7.03 18.98
N SER A 287 9.91 7.25 20.30
CA SER A 287 9.61 6.21 21.29
C SER A 287 8.12 5.85 21.36
N LEU A 288 7.21 6.82 21.12
CA LEU A 288 5.77 6.57 21.03
C LEU A 288 5.38 5.98 19.70
N LEU A 289 5.98 6.38 18.59
CA LEU A 289 5.76 5.73 17.29
C LEU A 289 6.34 4.31 17.30
N ALA A 290 7.44 4.06 18.04
CA ALA A 290 7.97 2.72 18.31
C ALA A 290 7.05 1.89 19.25
N LYS A 291 6.38 2.52 20.22
CA LYS A 291 5.41 1.87 21.13
C LYS A 291 4.03 1.68 20.47
N GLU A 292 3.63 2.59 19.58
CA GLU A 292 2.46 2.51 18.70
C GLU A 292 2.63 1.41 17.66
N LEU A 293 3.82 1.22 17.08
CA LEU A 293 4.07 0.12 16.15
C LEU A 293 4.35 -1.22 16.85
N ALA A 294 4.82 -1.22 18.10
CA ALA A 294 4.94 -2.43 18.91
C ALA A 294 3.57 -2.98 19.36
N VAL A 295 2.53 -2.13 19.46
CA VAL A 295 1.13 -2.56 19.68
C VAL A 295 0.37 -2.73 18.35
N ASN A 296 0.77 -2.02 17.28
CA ASN A 296 0.19 -2.08 15.94
C ASN A 296 0.95 -2.99 14.97
N SER A 297 1.10 -4.28 15.29
CA SER A 297 1.23 -5.28 14.22
C SER A 297 -0.07 -5.45 13.40
N SER A 298 -1.11 -4.65 13.67
CA SER A 298 -2.47 -4.85 13.13
C SER A 298 -3.24 -3.57 12.74
N ALA A 299 -2.66 -2.36 12.84
CA ALA A 299 -3.31 -1.10 12.42
C ALA A 299 -2.57 -0.33 11.30
N ILE A 300 -1.51 -0.93 10.74
CA ILE A 300 -1.16 -0.66 9.34
C ILE A 300 -2.36 -1.19 8.53
N PRO A 301 -2.87 -0.52 7.48
CA PRO A 301 -3.81 -1.17 6.57
C PRO A 301 -3.27 -2.58 6.28
N ASN A 302 -4.11 -3.62 6.21
CA ASN A 302 -3.62 -4.96 5.92
C ASN A 302 -2.91 -4.96 4.55
N VAL A 303 -1.62 -4.64 4.54
CA VAL A 303 -0.79 -4.57 3.35
C VAL A 303 -0.25 -5.96 3.17
N SER A 304 -1.04 -6.79 2.50
CA SER A 304 -0.60 -8.15 2.21
C SER A 304 0.74 -8.07 1.49
N GLY A 305 1.73 -8.82 1.94
CA GLY A 305 3.07 -8.87 1.33
C GLY A 305 4.04 -7.76 1.70
N VAL A 306 3.66 -6.79 2.53
CA VAL A 306 4.57 -5.76 3.05
C VAL A 306 4.42 -5.66 4.56
N THR A 307 5.54 -5.80 5.28
CA THR A 307 5.62 -5.43 6.69
C THR A 307 6.05 -3.98 6.77
N ILE A 308 5.20 -3.11 7.31
CA ILE A 308 5.60 -1.74 7.63
C ILE A 308 6.11 -1.75 9.08
N SER A 309 7.34 -1.33 9.28
CA SER A 309 7.98 -1.18 10.58
C SER A 309 8.54 0.23 10.71
N ASN A 310 8.75 0.70 11.93
CA ASN A 310 9.50 1.93 12.15
C ASN A 310 10.78 1.58 12.89
N GLU A 311 11.89 2.04 12.36
CA GLU A 311 13.23 1.79 12.88
C GLU A 311 13.95 3.12 12.96
N GLU A 312 14.41 3.51 14.15
CA GLU A 312 15.17 4.75 14.35
C GLU A 312 14.51 6.00 13.72
N SER A 313 13.18 6.13 13.85
CA SER A 313 12.39 7.24 13.28
C SER A 313 12.24 7.23 11.76
N LYS A 314 12.55 6.11 11.09
CA LYS A 314 12.28 5.87 9.67
C LYS A 314 11.15 4.86 9.52
N LEU A 315 10.13 5.22 8.75
CA LEU A 315 9.15 4.25 8.29
C LEU A 315 9.82 3.33 7.25
N VAL A 316 10.03 2.08 7.63
CA VAL A 316 10.66 1.04 6.81
C VAL A 316 9.58 0.12 6.26
N ALA A 317 9.53 -0.06 4.95
CA ALA A 317 8.72 -1.10 4.32
C ALA A 317 9.59 -2.32 4.00
N THR A 318 9.32 -3.45 4.65
CA THR A 318 9.92 -4.74 4.30
C THR A 318 8.99 -5.49 3.36
N LEU A 319 9.40 -5.62 2.10
CA LEU A 319 8.69 -6.43 1.11
C LEU A 319 9.00 -7.92 1.34
N ASN A 320 7.98 -8.69 1.73
CA ASN A 320 8.14 -10.06 2.19
C ASN A 320 8.12 -11.05 1.02
N ASP A 321 9.22 -11.78 0.79
CA ASP A 321 9.30 -12.74 -0.33
C ASP A 321 8.46 -14.00 -0.14
N ALA A 322 8.14 -14.34 1.12
CA ALA A 322 7.28 -15.48 1.44
C ALA A 322 5.78 -15.21 1.16
N ALA A 323 5.40 -13.96 0.90
CA ALA A 323 4.01 -13.58 0.75
C ALA A 323 3.33 -14.23 -0.47
N THR A 324 2.05 -14.53 -0.33
CA THR A 324 1.21 -15.04 -1.42
C THR A 324 0.45 -13.95 -2.15
N THR A 325 0.40 -12.75 -1.60
CA THR A 325 -0.36 -11.60 -2.14
C THR A 325 0.36 -10.31 -1.76
N LEU A 326 0.34 -9.34 -2.67
CA LEU A 326 0.80 -7.96 -2.53
C LEU A 326 -0.42 -7.04 -2.73
N SER A 327 -0.88 -6.41 -1.66
CA SER A 327 -2.09 -5.58 -1.69
C SER A 327 -1.88 -4.29 -0.93
N ILE A 328 -1.67 -3.20 -1.65
CA ILE A 328 -1.49 -1.86 -1.08
C ILE A 328 -2.77 -1.06 -1.36
N PRO A 329 -3.63 -0.79 -0.36
CA PRO A 329 -4.94 -0.20 -0.60
C PRO A 329 -4.90 1.31 -0.89
N GLN A 330 -3.82 2.00 -0.52
CA GLN A 330 -3.63 3.43 -0.73
C GLN A 330 -2.13 3.77 -0.79
N ASP A 331 -1.76 4.94 -1.30
CA ASP A 331 -0.36 5.37 -1.32
C ASP A 331 0.21 5.50 0.11
N ILE A 332 1.40 4.92 0.35
CA ILE A 332 2.09 4.95 1.65
C ILE A 332 3.50 5.49 1.43
N LYS A 333 3.79 6.67 1.97
CA LYS A 333 5.14 7.25 1.94
C LYS A 333 6.01 6.64 3.03
N VAL A 334 7.15 6.06 2.66
CA VAL A 334 8.10 5.39 3.56
C VAL A 334 9.50 5.99 3.42
N ASN A 335 10.27 5.97 4.50
CA ASN A 335 11.63 6.50 4.55
C ASN A 335 12.67 5.50 4.02
N GLU A 336 12.39 4.21 4.13
CA GLU A 336 13.28 3.13 3.71
C GLU A 336 12.47 1.95 3.16
N VAL A 337 13.05 1.22 2.21
CA VAL A 337 12.49 -0.05 1.72
C VAL A 337 13.55 -1.14 1.81
N ARG A 338 13.15 -2.28 2.37
CA ARG A 338 13.92 -3.51 2.41
C ARG A 338 13.22 -4.57 1.58
N LEU A 339 13.99 -5.31 0.79
CA LEU A 339 13.51 -6.53 0.16
C LEU A 339 14.00 -7.72 0.95
N ASP A 340 13.09 -8.50 1.52
CA ASP A 340 13.40 -9.81 2.11
C ASP A 340 13.51 -10.88 1.01
N ARG A 341 14.28 -10.58 -0.05
CA ARG A 341 14.50 -11.46 -1.19
C ARG A 341 15.98 -11.62 -1.44
N SER A 342 16.42 -12.87 -1.45
CA SER A 342 17.79 -13.24 -1.83
C SER A 342 17.88 -13.46 -3.33
N PHE A 343 18.96 -12.97 -3.93
CA PHE A 343 19.27 -13.11 -5.35
C PHE A 343 20.54 -13.93 -5.56
N THR A 344 20.64 -14.57 -6.71
CA THR A 344 21.88 -15.18 -7.17
C THR A 344 22.72 -14.10 -7.86
N LYS A 345 23.89 -13.82 -7.27
CA LYS A 345 24.84 -12.83 -7.79
C LYS A 345 25.22 -13.12 -9.26
N ASP A 346 25.37 -12.07 -10.05
CA ASP A 346 25.80 -12.06 -11.46
C ASP A 346 24.88 -12.82 -12.42
N VAL A 347 23.66 -13.13 -11.99
CA VAL A 347 22.67 -13.86 -12.75
C VAL A 347 21.39 -13.04 -12.88
N TYR A 348 20.70 -13.16 -14.02
CA TYR A 348 19.45 -12.43 -14.25
C TYR A 348 18.29 -12.99 -13.42
N SER A 349 17.36 -12.10 -13.08
CA SER A 349 16.08 -12.39 -12.44
C SER A 349 15.03 -11.37 -12.90
N THR A 350 13.83 -11.45 -12.33
CA THR A 350 12.77 -10.45 -12.50
C THR A 350 12.44 -9.75 -11.21
N ILE A 351 12.01 -8.50 -11.33
CA ILE A 351 11.52 -7.70 -10.22
C ILE A 351 10.36 -6.81 -10.66
N MET A 352 9.39 -6.63 -9.77
CA MET A 352 8.33 -5.64 -9.91
C MET A 352 8.15 -4.98 -8.55
N LEU A 353 8.43 -3.68 -8.47
CA LEU A 353 8.41 -2.93 -7.22
C LEU A 353 7.10 -2.14 -7.09
N PRO A 354 6.47 -2.05 -5.91
CA PRO A 354 5.25 -1.27 -5.72
C PRO A 354 5.50 0.24 -5.55
N PHE A 355 6.64 0.77 -6.02
CA PHE A 355 7.00 2.18 -5.93
C PHE A 355 7.92 2.54 -7.09
N SER A 356 7.98 3.83 -7.40
CA SER A 356 8.94 4.35 -8.38
C SER A 356 10.25 4.73 -7.68
N VAL A 357 11.38 4.50 -8.34
CA VAL A 357 12.72 4.79 -7.80
C VAL A 357 13.74 4.98 -8.91
N ALA A 358 14.65 5.94 -8.77
CA ALA A 358 15.77 6.10 -9.68
C ALA A 358 16.70 4.88 -9.61
N VAL A 359 17.19 4.40 -10.76
CA VAL A 359 18.15 3.29 -10.80
C VAL A 359 19.40 3.60 -9.96
N THR A 360 19.82 4.86 -9.93
CA THR A 360 20.96 5.36 -9.12
C THR A 360 20.74 5.25 -7.62
N SER A 361 19.50 5.17 -7.15
CA SER A 361 19.14 5.00 -5.75
C SER A 361 19.10 3.53 -5.32
N VAL A 362 19.31 2.58 -6.24
CA VAL A 362 19.30 1.15 -5.93
C VAL A 362 20.72 0.59 -5.96
N THR A 363 21.19 0.03 -4.84
CA THR A 363 22.49 -0.64 -4.78
C THR A 363 22.32 -2.16 -4.67
N GLY A 364 23.33 -2.92 -5.09
CA GLY A 364 23.27 -4.38 -5.22
C GLY A 364 22.75 -4.88 -6.58
N ALA A 365 22.38 -3.97 -7.48
CA ALA A 365 22.09 -4.24 -8.89
C ALA A 365 23.25 -3.77 -9.78
N THR A 366 23.58 -4.55 -10.82
CA THR A 366 24.44 -4.07 -11.91
C THR A 366 23.61 -3.54 -13.07
N GLU A 367 22.37 -4.01 -13.23
CA GLU A 367 21.56 -3.69 -14.39
C GLU A 367 20.06 -3.86 -14.13
N PHE A 368 19.29 -2.91 -14.65
CA PHE A 368 17.85 -3.04 -14.88
C PHE A 368 17.58 -2.89 -16.38
N ALA A 369 16.66 -3.70 -16.91
CA ALA A 369 16.24 -3.58 -18.30
C ALA A 369 14.72 -3.79 -18.45
N THR A 370 14.11 -3.06 -19.38
CA THR A 370 12.75 -3.32 -19.84
C THR A 370 12.75 -4.49 -20.82
N PHE A 371 11.65 -5.24 -20.86
CA PHE A 371 11.47 -6.29 -21.87
C PHE A 371 11.18 -5.65 -23.23
N THR A 372 11.93 -6.04 -24.26
CA THR A 372 11.75 -5.54 -25.62
C THR A 372 11.44 -6.62 -26.64
N GLY A 373 11.58 -7.91 -26.30
CA GLY A 373 11.17 -8.98 -27.19
C GLY A 373 11.76 -10.34 -26.85
N VAL A 374 11.56 -11.28 -27.76
CA VAL A 374 12.17 -12.62 -27.72
C VAL A 374 12.75 -12.91 -29.10
N THR A 375 14.04 -13.19 -29.16
CA THR A 375 14.73 -13.56 -30.41
C THR A 375 14.21 -14.89 -30.90
N LYS A 376 13.93 -14.98 -32.19
CA LYS A 376 13.55 -16.20 -32.89
C LYS A 376 14.66 -16.56 -33.88
N ASN A 377 15.19 -17.78 -33.79
CA ASN A 377 16.03 -18.35 -34.84
C ASN A 377 15.13 -18.66 -36.05
N ALA A 378 15.37 -17.98 -37.17
CA ALA A 378 14.57 -18.13 -38.38
C ALA A 378 14.76 -19.50 -39.07
N GLU A 379 15.93 -20.12 -38.91
CA GLU A 379 16.27 -21.40 -39.57
C GLU A 379 15.64 -22.60 -38.84
N GLU A 380 15.63 -22.56 -37.50
CA GLU A 380 15.08 -23.62 -36.65
C GLU A 380 13.64 -23.34 -36.21
N ASN A 381 13.12 -22.15 -36.55
CA ASN A 381 11.78 -21.67 -36.17
C ASN A 381 11.53 -21.77 -34.65
N ALA A 382 12.59 -21.58 -33.87
CA ALA A 382 12.62 -21.74 -32.43
C ALA A 382 13.00 -20.42 -31.75
N TYR A 383 12.33 -20.09 -30.65
CA TYR A 383 12.76 -18.97 -29.80
C TYR A 383 14.03 -19.34 -29.03
N THR A 384 14.93 -18.38 -28.80
CA THR A 384 16.26 -18.68 -28.23
C THR A 384 16.65 -17.79 -27.06
N ALA A 385 16.21 -16.53 -27.02
CA ALA A 385 16.60 -15.58 -25.98
C ALA A 385 15.52 -14.53 -25.71
N VAL A 386 15.44 -14.07 -24.47
CA VAL A 386 14.65 -12.91 -24.04
C VAL A 386 15.52 -11.66 -24.15
N GLU A 387 14.99 -10.64 -24.81
CA GLU A 387 15.68 -9.37 -25.05
C GLU A 387 15.16 -8.27 -24.14
N GLY A 388 16.07 -7.38 -23.74
CA GLY A 388 15.71 -6.16 -23.03
C GLY A 388 16.62 -4.98 -23.35
N THR A 389 16.17 -3.79 -22.98
CA THR A 389 16.92 -2.54 -23.11
C THR A 389 17.22 -1.96 -21.74
N ARG A 390 18.47 -1.57 -21.51
CA ARG A 390 18.92 -1.02 -20.23
C ARG A 390 18.15 0.25 -19.83
N VAL A 391 17.81 0.34 -18.55
CA VAL A 391 17.18 1.51 -17.94
C VAL A 391 18.22 2.31 -17.16
N ASN A 392 18.39 3.58 -17.52
CA ASN A 392 19.30 4.50 -16.84
C ASN A 392 18.57 5.56 -15.97
N GLY A 393 17.26 5.71 -16.15
CA GLY A 393 16.43 6.69 -15.44
C GLY A 393 15.67 6.08 -14.27
N ASP A 394 14.37 6.34 -14.21
CA ASP A 394 13.51 5.84 -13.13
C ASP A 394 12.89 4.48 -13.47
N LEU A 395 12.85 3.61 -12.45
CA LEU A 395 11.95 2.46 -12.42
C LEU A 395 10.57 2.94 -12.02
N ALA A 396 9.55 2.55 -12.76
CA ALA A 396 8.16 2.88 -12.46
C ALA A 396 7.51 1.82 -11.55
N ALA A 397 6.66 2.27 -10.63
CA ALA A 397 5.87 1.39 -9.80
C ALA A 397 5.07 0.38 -10.63
N TYR A 398 5.00 -0.86 -10.15
CA TYR A 398 4.31 -1.99 -10.76
C TYR A 398 4.74 -2.35 -12.19
N THR A 399 5.85 -1.80 -12.69
CA THR A 399 6.39 -2.18 -13.99
C THR A 399 7.36 -3.36 -13.82
N PRO A 400 7.22 -4.45 -14.61
CA PRO A 400 8.14 -5.57 -14.52
C PRO A 400 9.46 -5.25 -15.23
N TYR A 401 10.57 -5.58 -14.57
CA TYR A 401 11.93 -5.40 -15.10
C TYR A 401 12.74 -6.70 -15.06
N LEU A 402 13.65 -6.84 -16.01
CA LEU A 402 14.80 -7.74 -15.94
C LEU A 402 15.83 -7.09 -15.00
N LEU A 403 16.45 -7.89 -14.14
CA LEU A 403 17.38 -7.44 -13.11
C LEU A 403 18.61 -8.34 -13.10
N LYS A 404 19.80 -7.75 -13.11
CA LYS A 404 21.05 -8.45 -12.78
C LYS A 404 21.64 -7.86 -11.50
N THR A 405 21.98 -8.73 -10.54
CA THR A 405 22.45 -8.32 -9.21
C THR A 405 23.97 -8.47 -9.07
N SER A 406 24.63 -7.53 -8.37
CA SER A 406 26.06 -7.60 -8.02
C SER A 406 26.33 -8.36 -6.72
N GLY A 407 25.27 -8.65 -5.95
CA GLY A 407 25.31 -9.36 -4.68
C GLY A 407 24.04 -10.17 -4.46
N THR A 408 23.82 -10.62 -3.22
CA THR A 408 22.64 -11.42 -2.87
C THR A 408 21.44 -10.58 -2.42
N THR A 409 21.63 -9.27 -2.24
CA THR A 409 20.62 -8.35 -1.71
C THR A 409 20.55 -7.09 -2.56
N LEU A 410 19.38 -6.44 -2.52
CA LEU A 410 19.16 -5.11 -3.07
C LEU A 410 18.83 -4.15 -1.93
N THR A 411 19.38 -2.95 -1.99
CA THR A 411 19.03 -1.88 -1.05
C THR A 411 18.57 -0.65 -1.83
N VAL A 412 17.53 0.00 -1.30
CA VAL A 412 16.97 1.22 -1.86
C VAL A 412 17.33 2.38 -0.94
N SER A 413 18.03 3.36 -1.49
CA SER A 413 18.44 4.57 -0.77
C SER A 413 17.40 5.68 -0.94
N GLY A 414 17.05 6.30 0.18
CA GLY A 414 16.11 7.42 0.20
C GLY A 414 14.64 7.01 0.35
N ALA A 415 13.80 8.02 0.60
CA ALA A 415 12.38 7.85 0.81
C ALA A 415 11.66 7.58 -0.52
N VAL A 416 10.65 6.70 -0.49
CA VAL A 416 9.79 6.37 -1.63
C VAL A 416 8.32 6.36 -1.22
N THR A 417 7.42 6.40 -2.20
CA THR A 417 5.99 6.19 -1.96
C THR A 417 5.57 4.85 -2.53
N LEU A 418 5.21 3.91 -1.66
CA LEU A 418 4.50 2.70 -2.05
C LEU A 418 3.16 3.14 -2.67
N LYS A 419 2.90 2.74 -3.89
CA LYS A 419 1.71 3.13 -4.63
C LYS A 419 0.57 2.16 -4.32
N ALA A 420 -0.65 2.68 -4.27
CA ALA A 420 -1.85 1.85 -4.22
C ALA A 420 -1.87 0.89 -5.43
N ASN A 421 -2.42 -0.31 -5.24
CA ASN A 421 -2.50 -1.32 -6.30
C ASN A 421 -3.16 -0.73 -7.58
N PRO A 422 -2.47 -0.70 -8.72
CA PRO A 422 -3.06 -0.26 -9.98
C PRO A 422 -3.89 -1.38 -10.62
N ALA A 423 -4.62 -1.06 -11.68
CA ALA A 423 -5.00 -2.04 -12.69
C ALA A 423 -3.72 -2.58 -13.35
N ASN A 424 -3.60 -3.90 -13.52
CA ASN A 424 -2.40 -4.61 -13.94
C ASN A 424 -1.60 -3.94 -15.09
N THR A 425 -0.30 -3.80 -14.89
CA THR A 425 0.67 -3.30 -15.90
C THR A 425 1.39 -4.47 -16.57
N THR A 426 1.08 -4.68 -17.85
CA THR A 426 1.69 -5.71 -18.71
C THR A 426 2.44 -5.02 -19.85
N THR A 427 3.65 -5.51 -20.15
CA THR A 427 4.36 -5.11 -21.37
C THR A 427 4.22 -6.20 -22.42
N THR A 428 3.47 -5.93 -23.49
CA THR A 428 3.33 -6.86 -24.61
C THR A 428 4.15 -6.39 -25.80
N VAL A 429 5.02 -7.26 -26.31
CA VAL A 429 5.75 -7.05 -27.55
C VAL A 429 5.53 -8.26 -28.45
N ASN A 430 4.98 -8.03 -29.63
CA ASN A 430 4.56 -9.08 -30.56
C ASN A 430 3.63 -10.10 -29.87
N ASN A 431 3.96 -11.39 -29.95
CA ASN A 431 3.21 -12.50 -29.36
C ASN A 431 3.63 -12.81 -27.91
N TRP A 432 4.36 -11.90 -27.26
CA TRP A 432 4.91 -12.14 -25.93
C TRP A 432 4.49 -11.05 -24.95
N SER A 433 3.99 -11.48 -23.79
CA SER A 433 3.62 -10.59 -22.69
C SER A 433 4.51 -10.83 -21.49
N PHE A 434 5.16 -9.77 -21.02
CA PHE A 434 5.93 -9.75 -19.78
C PHE A 434 5.06 -9.18 -18.66
N ILE A 435 4.72 -10.03 -17.70
CA ILE A 435 3.62 -9.82 -16.76
C ILE A 435 4.17 -9.84 -15.34
N GLY A 436 4.03 -8.73 -14.62
CA GLY A 436 4.33 -8.65 -13.19
C GLY A 436 3.20 -9.25 -12.33
N THR A 437 3.55 -9.79 -11.17
CA THR A 437 2.60 -10.48 -10.28
C THR A 437 2.39 -9.73 -8.97
N THR A 438 1.14 -9.44 -8.64
CA THR A 438 0.72 -8.96 -7.31
C THR A 438 0.15 -10.10 -6.44
N ALA A 439 -0.11 -11.28 -7.01
CA ALA A 439 -0.57 -12.45 -6.28
C ALA A 439 0.19 -13.70 -6.73
N LYS A 440 0.25 -14.70 -5.85
CA LYS A 440 0.80 -16.01 -6.17
C LYS A 440 -0.06 -16.65 -7.24
N LYS A 441 0.55 -16.99 -8.38
CA LYS A 441 -0.10 -17.71 -9.48
C LYS A 441 0.51 -19.11 -9.55
N ARG A 442 -0.35 -20.13 -9.63
CA ARG A 442 0.03 -21.54 -9.71
C ARG A 442 -0.41 -22.13 -11.05
N TRP A 443 0.41 -22.99 -11.63
CA TRP A 443 0.09 -23.77 -12.81
C TRP A 443 0.01 -25.25 -12.42
N GLN A 444 -1.19 -25.84 -12.48
CA GLN A 444 -1.42 -27.23 -12.07
C GLN A 444 -2.48 -27.94 -12.93
N ASN A 445 -2.14 -29.15 -13.40
CA ASN A 445 -3.02 -30.02 -14.19
C ASN A 445 -3.59 -31.23 -13.40
N GLN A 446 -3.16 -31.43 -12.14
CA GLN A 446 -3.75 -32.46 -11.27
C GLN A 446 -4.97 -31.89 -10.56
N CYS A 447 -6.13 -32.25 -11.09
CA CYS A 447 -7.46 -31.90 -10.60
C CYS A 447 -7.90 -32.88 -9.52
N GLU A 448 -8.49 -32.38 -8.43
CA GLU A 448 -9.36 -33.22 -7.59
C GLU A 448 -10.63 -33.58 -8.39
N ALA A 449 -11.40 -34.56 -7.92
CA ALA A 449 -12.50 -35.19 -8.66
C ALA A 449 -13.61 -34.20 -9.14
N ASP A 450 -13.62 -32.97 -8.64
CA ASP A 450 -14.59 -31.91 -8.93
C ASP A 450 -14.01 -30.73 -9.75
N ALA A 451 -12.78 -30.84 -10.27
CA ALA A 451 -12.08 -29.79 -11.02
C ALA A 451 -11.85 -28.46 -10.26
N SER A 452 -12.06 -28.41 -8.94
CA SER A 452 -11.97 -27.19 -8.11
C SER A 452 -10.54 -26.64 -7.89
N LYS A 453 -9.50 -27.37 -8.34
CA LYS A 453 -8.07 -27.04 -8.12
C LYS A 453 -7.19 -27.00 -9.38
N CYS A 454 -7.78 -27.08 -10.58
CA CYS A 454 -6.99 -26.95 -11.82
C CYS A 454 -6.71 -25.45 -12.07
N GLU A 455 -5.63 -24.92 -11.47
CA GLU A 455 -5.25 -23.51 -11.62
C GLU A 455 -4.39 -23.34 -12.89
N ASN A 456 -4.87 -22.51 -13.84
CA ASN A 456 -4.14 -22.08 -15.05
C ASN A 456 -3.57 -23.26 -15.89
N ALA A 457 -4.27 -24.39 -15.95
CA ALA A 457 -3.78 -25.60 -16.62
C ALA A 457 -3.62 -25.43 -18.15
N ASP A 458 -4.41 -24.55 -18.74
CA ASP A 458 -4.41 -24.15 -20.15
C ASP A 458 -3.22 -23.26 -20.54
N GLU A 459 -2.60 -22.60 -19.56
CA GLU A 459 -1.40 -21.79 -19.77
C GLU A 459 -0.10 -22.63 -19.71
N ILE A 460 -0.16 -23.87 -19.21
CA ILE A 460 1.00 -24.77 -19.12
C ILE A 460 1.56 -25.06 -20.52
N GLY A 461 2.86 -24.82 -20.68
CA GLY A 461 3.55 -24.95 -21.97
C GLY A 461 3.78 -23.63 -22.69
N ASN A 462 3.04 -22.58 -22.34
CA ASN A 462 3.11 -21.24 -22.98
C ASN A 462 3.68 -20.17 -22.04
N VAL A 463 3.93 -20.53 -20.79
CA VAL A 463 4.45 -19.63 -19.76
C VAL A 463 5.89 -20.00 -19.43
N TYR A 464 6.70 -18.97 -19.19
CA TYR A 464 8.09 -19.08 -18.77
C TYR A 464 8.33 -18.29 -17.48
N GLY A 465 8.99 -18.92 -16.52
CA GLY A 465 9.44 -18.29 -15.28
C GLY A 465 10.94 -18.41 -15.10
N PHE A 466 11.55 -17.54 -14.28
CA PHE A 466 12.97 -17.66 -13.97
C PHE A 466 13.25 -18.84 -13.04
N SER A 467 14.27 -19.63 -13.36
CA SER A 467 14.79 -20.62 -12.41
C SER A 467 15.77 -19.99 -11.43
N GLY A 468 15.46 -20.11 -10.14
CA GLY A 468 16.36 -19.73 -9.04
C GLY A 468 17.30 -20.85 -8.59
N SER A 469 17.28 -22.01 -9.25
CA SER A 469 18.12 -23.17 -8.90
C SER A 469 18.54 -23.94 -10.15
N GLU A 470 19.73 -24.51 -10.14
CA GLU A 470 20.18 -25.39 -11.22
C GLU A 470 19.48 -26.76 -11.09
N VAL A 471 18.89 -27.22 -12.19
CA VAL A 471 18.27 -28.56 -12.26
C VAL A 471 18.55 -29.16 -13.63
N GLY A 472 19.44 -30.15 -13.71
CA GLY A 472 19.84 -30.74 -15.00
C GLY A 472 20.53 -29.72 -15.91
N ASP A 473 20.06 -29.58 -17.15
CA ASP A 473 20.57 -28.60 -18.13
C ASP A 473 19.99 -27.18 -17.95
N ILE A 474 19.19 -26.97 -16.90
CA ILE A 474 18.63 -25.66 -16.57
C ILE A 474 19.64 -24.86 -15.74
N HIS A 475 20.19 -23.82 -16.33
CA HIS A 475 21.02 -22.84 -15.65
C HIS A 475 20.18 -21.79 -14.90
N VAL A 476 20.67 -21.36 -13.74
CA VAL A 476 20.08 -20.23 -13.00
C VAL A 476 20.12 -18.99 -13.89
N GLY A 477 19.04 -18.21 -13.90
CA GLY A 477 18.95 -17.01 -14.73
C GLY A 477 18.43 -17.23 -16.15
N ASN A 478 18.10 -18.46 -16.51
CA ASN A 478 17.30 -18.72 -17.70
C ASN A 478 15.81 -18.59 -17.36
N PHE A 479 15.06 -18.10 -18.34
CA PHE A 479 13.62 -18.37 -18.41
C PHE A 479 13.43 -19.84 -18.73
N VAL A 480 12.57 -20.51 -17.98
CA VAL A 480 12.26 -21.93 -18.11
C VAL A 480 10.78 -22.10 -18.30
N LYS A 481 10.41 -22.95 -19.26
CA LYS A 481 9.01 -23.27 -19.53
C LYS A 481 8.37 -23.87 -18.27
N VAL A 482 7.23 -23.32 -17.89
CA VAL A 482 6.52 -23.70 -16.68
C VAL A 482 5.87 -25.07 -16.85
N GLY A 483 6.27 -26.00 -15.99
CA GLY A 483 5.68 -27.33 -15.87
C GLY A 483 4.55 -27.41 -14.84
N ASN A 484 4.05 -28.62 -14.60
CA ASN A 484 3.01 -28.88 -13.62
C ASN A 484 3.47 -28.64 -12.17
N LYS A 485 2.57 -28.11 -11.33
CA LYS A 485 2.79 -27.80 -9.89
C LYS A 485 3.84 -26.73 -9.62
N VAL A 486 4.08 -25.86 -10.59
CA VAL A 486 4.95 -24.70 -10.45
C VAL A 486 4.13 -23.48 -10.01
N ALA A 487 4.74 -22.58 -9.25
CA ALA A 487 4.10 -21.33 -8.85
C ALA A 487 5.09 -20.17 -8.88
N ILE A 488 4.58 -18.99 -9.20
CA ILE A 488 5.29 -17.73 -9.07
C ILE A 488 4.69 -16.93 -7.91
N ARG A 489 5.53 -16.29 -7.11
CA ARG A 489 5.11 -15.40 -6.01
C ARG A 489 5.00 -13.94 -6.49
N PRO A 490 4.38 -13.04 -5.72
CA PRO A 490 4.33 -11.62 -6.03
C PRO A 490 5.72 -10.98 -6.21
N MET A 491 5.75 -9.77 -6.75
CA MET A 491 6.94 -8.94 -7.00
C MET A 491 7.95 -9.55 -7.98
N ARG A 492 7.47 -10.51 -8.76
CA ARG A 492 8.20 -11.18 -9.85
C ARG A 492 7.46 -10.95 -11.14
N ALA A 493 8.09 -11.29 -12.24
CA ALA A 493 7.46 -11.32 -13.54
C ALA A 493 7.68 -12.66 -14.23
N TYR A 494 6.70 -13.04 -15.05
CA TYR A 494 6.76 -14.19 -15.95
C TYR A 494 6.51 -13.72 -17.38
N LEU A 495 6.91 -14.57 -18.32
CA LEU A 495 6.70 -14.35 -19.73
C LEU A 495 5.62 -15.31 -20.24
N MET A 496 4.68 -14.80 -21.03
CA MET A 496 3.60 -15.60 -21.61
C MET A 496 3.57 -15.42 -23.13
N TYR A 497 3.57 -16.54 -23.85
CA TYR A 497 3.31 -16.55 -25.28
C TYR A 497 1.80 -16.51 -25.52
N THR A 498 1.35 -15.54 -26.30
CA THR A 498 -0.06 -15.29 -26.64
C THR A 498 -0.35 -15.48 -28.13
N GLY A 499 0.59 -16.02 -28.90
CA GLY A 499 0.39 -16.27 -30.32
C GLY A 499 -0.66 -17.35 -30.59
N SER A 500 -1.45 -17.18 -31.65
CA SER A 500 -2.53 -18.08 -32.05
C SER A 500 -2.08 -19.27 -32.90
N GLU A 501 -0.77 -19.46 -33.07
CA GLU A 501 -0.20 -20.54 -33.87
C GLU A 501 -0.32 -21.88 -33.11
N ASN A 502 -0.50 -23.00 -33.81
CA ASN A 502 -0.80 -24.30 -33.18
C ASN A 502 0.34 -24.77 -32.26
N LEU A 503 0.16 -24.57 -30.95
CA LEU A 503 1.07 -25.05 -29.89
C LEU A 503 0.75 -26.52 -29.56
N PRO A 504 1.76 -27.36 -29.26
CA PRO A 504 1.53 -28.74 -28.86
C PRO A 504 0.72 -28.79 -27.56
N VAL A 505 -0.52 -29.25 -27.64
CA VAL A 505 -1.42 -29.35 -26.49
C VAL A 505 -0.97 -30.53 -25.62
N ALA A 506 -0.36 -30.27 -24.46
CA ALA A 506 -0.09 -31.29 -23.45
C ALA A 506 -1.38 -31.71 -22.71
N LYS A 507 -2.33 -32.33 -23.43
CA LYS A 507 -3.48 -33.00 -22.81
C LYS A 507 -3.05 -34.40 -22.37
N GLY A 508 -2.77 -34.56 -21.07
CA GLY A 508 -2.71 -35.88 -20.47
C GLY A 508 -4.07 -36.57 -20.65
N LYS A 509 -4.16 -37.53 -21.57
CA LYS A 509 -5.26 -38.49 -21.56
C LYS A 509 -4.96 -39.56 -20.51
N PRO A 510 -5.92 -39.94 -19.65
CA PRO A 510 -5.70 -41.05 -18.73
C PRO A 510 -5.53 -42.34 -19.54
N ALA A 511 -4.48 -43.10 -19.22
CA ALA A 511 -4.36 -44.47 -19.72
C ALA A 511 -5.42 -45.33 -19.01
N ALA A 512 -6.30 -45.97 -19.78
CA ALA A 512 -7.03 -47.12 -19.27
C ALA A 512 -6.01 -48.24 -18.95
N PRO A 513 -6.18 -49.02 -17.87
CA PRO A 513 -5.23 -50.09 -17.53
C PRO A 513 -5.15 -51.15 -18.64
N GLY A 514 -3.96 -51.34 -19.23
CA GLY A 514 -3.66 -52.49 -20.12
C GLY A 514 -3.42 -52.21 -21.62
N MET A 515 -2.90 -51.05 -22.03
CA MET A 515 -2.67 -50.76 -23.47
C MET A 515 -1.40 -51.37 -24.08
N ALA A 516 -1.46 -51.64 -25.40
CA ALA A 516 -0.39 -51.24 -26.32
C ALA A 516 -0.88 -50.06 -27.19
N MET A 517 -0.04 -49.04 -27.34
CA MET A 517 -0.33 -47.76 -28.03
C MET A 517 -0.31 -47.89 -29.55
N ALA A 518 -1.22 -47.20 -30.25
CA ALA A 518 -1.03 -46.80 -31.64
C ALA A 518 -0.60 -45.32 -31.66
N ALA A 519 0.51 -45.02 -32.32
CA ALA A 519 1.04 -43.68 -32.47
C ALA A 519 0.13 -42.83 -33.38
N ALA A 520 -0.35 -41.69 -32.89
CA ALA A 520 -0.95 -40.67 -33.74
C ALA A 520 0.18 -39.90 -34.46
N VAL A 521 0.02 -39.71 -35.76
CA VAL A 521 0.95 -38.94 -36.61
C VAL A 521 0.86 -37.46 -36.19
N GLU A 522 1.93 -36.94 -35.60
CA GLU A 522 2.03 -35.53 -35.19
C GLU A 522 2.31 -34.63 -36.40
N SER A 523 1.50 -33.59 -36.60
CA SER A 523 1.85 -32.49 -37.50
C SER A 523 3.05 -31.73 -36.93
N VAL A 524 4.08 -31.49 -37.75
CA VAL A 524 5.25 -30.68 -37.36
C VAL A 524 4.76 -29.32 -36.82
N PRO A 525 5.11 -28.92 -35.59
CA PRO A 525 4.64 -27.67 -35.01
C PRO A 525 5.14 -26.47 -35.83
N THR A 526 4.27 -25.50 -36.08
CA THR A 526 4.61 -24.28 -36.85
C THR A 526 5.43 -23.27 -36.05
N VAL A 527 5.63 -23.50 -34.74
CA VAL A 527 6.51 -22.74 -33.84
C VAL A 527 7.03 -23.68 -32.77
N ILE A 528 8.33 -23.64 -32.50
CA ILE A 528 8.95 -24.40 -31.42
C ILE A 528 9.20 -23.48 -30.23
N LEU A 529 8.48 -23.73 -29.14
CA LEU A 529 8.72 -23.12 -27.84
C LEU A 529 9.84 -23.90 -27.13
N PRO A 530 11.03 -23.32 -26.88
CA PRO A 530 12.14 -24.02 -26.22
C PRO A 530 11.82 -24.30 -24.75
N ASP A 531 12.54 -25.22 -24.11
CA ASP A 531 12.37 -25.46 -22.68
C ASP A 531 13.09 -24.41 -21.81
N THR A 532 14.13 -23.78 -22.34
CA THR A 532 14.83 -22.66 -21.70
C THR A 532 15.17 -21.53 -22.67
N MET A 533 15.26 -20.30 -22.17
CA MET A 533 15.72 -19.11 -22.91
C MET A 533 16.67 -18.30 -22.03
N LYS A 534 17.80 -17.86 -22.59
CA LYS A 534 18.74 -16.96 -21.93
C LYS A 534 18.28 -15.50 -22.03
N VAL A 535 18.88 -14.60 -21.26
CA VAL A 535 18.63 -13.15 -21.35
C VAL A 535 19.76 -12.44 -22.10
N ILE A 536 19.41 -11.55 -23.03
CA ILE A 536 20.32 -10.67 -23.77
C ILE A 536 19.86 -9.23 -23.58
N ILE A 537 20.76 -8.35 -23.14
CA ILE A 537 20.47 -6.91 -23.05
C ILE A 537 21.16 -6.21 -24.21
N VAL A 538 20.37 -5.44 -24.96
CA VAL A 538 20.82 -4.68 -26.12
C VAL A 538 20.74 -3.20 -25.76
N ASP A 539 21.92 -2.57 -25.64
CA ASP A 539 21.99 -1.12 -25.50
C ASP A 539 21.57 -0.48 -26.85
N PRO A 540 20.71 0.56 -26.85
CA PRO A 540 20.31 1.21 -28.08
C PRO A 540 21.54 1.91 -28.67
N VAL A 541 21.83 1.63 -29.94
CA VAL A 541 22.87 2.34 -30.69
C VAL A 541 22.49 3.81 -30.72
N VAL A 542 23.29 4.68 -30.12
CA VAL A 542 23.22 6.12 -30.36
C VAL A 542 23.82 6.30 -31.74
N GLU A 543 22.99 6.55 -32.75
CA GLU A 543 23.49 7.01 -34.05
C GLU A 543 24.12 8.38 -33.82
N ASP A 544 25.45 8.42 -33.69
CA ASP A 544 26.23 9.64 -33.80
C ASP A 544 26.20 10.06 -35.28
N PRO A 545 25.66 11.23 -35.64
CA PRO A 545 25.42 11.57 -37.05
C PRO A 545 26.69 11.93 -37.85
N GLU A 546 27.88 11.82 -37.27
CA GLU A 546 29.13 12.09 -37.98
C GLU A 546 30.23 11.08 -37.60
N GLU A 547 30.20 9.88 -38.17
CA GLU A 547 31.43 9.19 -38.56
C GLU A 547 31.16 8.10 -39.62
N ASP A 548 31.70 8.31 -40.82
CA ASP A 548 31.70 7.36 -41.92
C ASP A 548 32.63 6.16 -41.63
N VAL A 549 32.03 4.98 -41.42
CA VAL A 549 32.46 3.61 -41.84
C VAL A 549 33.67 2.96 -41.08
N PRO A 550 33.77 1.61 -40.90
CA PRO A 550 32.83 0.49 -41.10
C PRO A 550 32.54 -0.34 -39.83
N THR A 551 31.45 -1.10 -39.92
CA THR A 551 31.00 -2.18 -39.03
C THR A 551 32.08 -3.17 -38.59
N GLU A 552 32.44 -3.14 -37.30
CA GLU A 552 32.71 -4.35 -36.53
C GLU A 552 31.99 -4.24 -35.17
N GLY A 553 30.89 -4.96 -35.05
CA GLY A 553 30.22 -5.17 -33.76
C GLY A 553 31.13 -5.94 -32.81
N PRO A 554 31.01 -5.72 -31.49
CA PRO A 554 31.91 -6.33 -30.52
C PRO A 554 31.78 -7.86 -30.52
N LEU A 555 32.82 -8.49 -31.09
CA LEU A 555 33.50 -9.69 -30.63
C LEU A 555 32.61 -10.73 -29.91
N ALA A 556 32.22 -11.74 -30.69
CA ALA A 556 31.96 -13.07 -30.18
C ALA A 556 33.18 -13.53 -29.33
N LEU A 557 32.98 -13.67 -28.02
CA LEU A 557 33.90 -14.41 -27.16
C LEU A 557 33.56 -15.91 -27.23
N ASP A 558 34.61 -16.68 -27.44
CA ASP A 558 34.66 -18.08 -27.87
C ASP A 558 33.70 -19.07 -27.19
N PRO A 559 33.24 -20.11 -27.92
CA PRO A 559 32.69 -21.29 -27.28
C PRO A 559 33.83 -22.10 -26.62
N ILE A 560 33.62 -22.61 -25.40
CA ILE A 560 33.93 -23.98 -24.94
C ILE A 560 33.95 -24.05 -23.40
N LYS A 561 33.00 -24.83 -22.82
CA LYS A 561 33.32 -26.02 -21.99
C LYS A 561 32.06 -26.86 -21.72
N ALA A 562 31.96 -28.04 -22.32
CA ALA A 562 30.98 -29.05 -21.93
C ALA A 562 31.39 -29.71 -20.58
N PRO A 563 30.45 -30.04 -19.67
CA PRO A 563 30.77 -30.77 -18.45
C PRO A 563 31.18 -32.21 -18.74
N ALA A 564 32.13 -32.69 -17.93
CA ALA A 564 32.77 -33.98 -18.05
C ALA A 564 31.86 -35.15 -17.64
N ALA A 565 31.47 -35.97 -18.63
CA ALA A 565 31.30 -37.42 -18.45
C ALA A 565 32.17 -38.14 -19.51
N ALA A 566 32.93 -39.13 -19.06
CA ALA A 566 34.22 -39.52 -19.65
C ALA A 566 34.16 -40.18 -21.04
N PHE A 567 34.58 -39.44 -22.08
CA PHE A 567 35.06 -40.03 -23.34
C PHE A 567 36.48 -40.57 -23.16
N LYS A 568 36.65 -41.89 -23.29
CA LYS A 568 37.98 -42.52 -23.28
C LYS A 568 38.67 -42.26 -24.63
N ALA A 569 39.93 -41.81 -24.58
CA ALA A 569 40.74 -41.62 -25.77
C ALA A 569 40.80 -42.93 -26.62
N ASP A 570 40.89 -42.77 -27.93
CA ASP A 570 41.00 -43.82 -28.95
C ASP A 570 39.76 -44.69 -29.20
N ARG A 571 38.57 -44.25 -28.79
CA ARG A 571 37.29 -44.89 -29.14
C ARG A 571 36.51 -44.10 -30.18
N TRP A 572 35.77 -44.82 -31.02
CA TRP A 572 34.90 -44.25 -32.04
C TRP A 572 33.47 -44.24 -31.57
N TYR A 573 32.73 -43.20 -31.91
CA TYR A 573 31.32 -43.06 -31.56
C TYR A 573 30.53 -42.66 -32.81
N ASP A 574 29.28 -43.11 -32.92
CA ASP A 574 28.36 -42.51 -33.89
C ASP A 574 27.94 -41.10 -33.45
N ILE A 575 27.28 -40.35 -34.34
CA ILE A 575 26.79 -39.00 -34.03
C ILE A 575 25.74 -38.97 -32.90
N THR A 576 25.21 -40.14 -32.52
CA THR A 576 24.27 -40.31 -31.41
C THR A 576 24.96 -40.71 -30.10
N GLY A 577 26.30 -40.79 -30.08
CA GLY A 577 27.10 -41.08 -28.90
C GLY A 577 27.27 -42.56 -28.56
N ARG A 578 26.84 -43.50 -29.43
CA ARG A 578 27.05 -44.94 -29.20
C ARG A 578 28.47 -45.33 -29.56
N ASN A 579 29.13 -46.05 -28.65
CA ASN A 579 30.51 -46.54 -28.83
C ASN A 579 30.56 -47.63 -29.91
N LEU A 580 31.56 -47.53 -30.79
CA LEU A 580 31.79 -48.39 -31.94
C LEU A 580 33.30 -48.70 -32.08
N ASN A 581 33.60 -49.77 -32.80
CA ASN A 581 34.95 -49.98 -33.33
C ASN A 581 35.22 -49.01 -34.51
N LYS A 582 36.49 -48.87 -34.94
CA LYS A 582 36.87 -47.99 -36.05
C LYS A 582 35.93 -48.20 -37.26
N PRO A 583 35.17 -47.17 -37.68
CA PRO A 583 34.16 -47.31 -38.72
C PRO A 583 34.80 -47.62 -40.06
N LYS A 584 34.14 -48.51 -40.81
CA LYS A 584 34.48 -48.87 -42.20
C LYS A 584 33.44 -48.39 -43.21
N ALA A 585 32.31 -47.88 -42.73
CA ALA A 585 31.24 -47.32 -43.57
C ALA A 585 31.45 -45.81 -43.72
N GLN A 586 31.06 -45.28 -44.86
CA GLN A 586 31.11 -43.85 -45.14
C GLN A 586 30.13 -43.10 -44.24
N GLY A 587 30.60 -42.08 -43.53
CA GLY A 587 29.76 -41.34 -42.59
C GLY A 587 30.54 -40.43 -41.63
N ALA A 588 29.79 -39.62 -40.88
CA ALA A 588 30.35 -38.79 -39.81
C ALA A 588 30.38 -39.56 -38.49
N TYR A 589 31.54 -39.55 -37.84
CA TYR A 589 31.78 -40.22 -36.56
C TYR A 589 32.53 -39.30 -35.62
N ILE A 590 32.56 -39.61 -34.33
CA ILE A 590 33.32 -38.86 -33.33
C ILE A 590 34.49 -39.72 -32.87
N ASN A 591 35.71 -39.20 -32.98
CA ASN A 591 36.92 -39.82 -32.45
C ASN A 591 37.79 -38.75 -31.78
N ASN A 592 38.30 -39.03 -30.58
CA ASN A 592 39.11 -38.08 -29.81
C ASN A 592 38.50 -36.67 -29.74
N ARG A 593 37.18 -36.61 -29.46
CA ARG A 593 36.39 -35.37 -29.32
C ARG A 593 36.30 -34.52 -30.60
N THR A 594 36.65 -35.09 -31.75
CA THR A 594 36.60 -34.40 -33.04
C THR A 594 35.71 -35.19 -34.00
N THR A 595 34.91 -34.48 -34.79
CA THR A 595 34.12 -35.11 -35.86
C THR A 595 35.07 -35.53 -36.99
N VAL A 596 35.05 -36.81 -37.34
CA VAL A 596 35.83 -37.40 -38.42
C VAL A 596 34.86 -37.95 -39.46
N ILE A 597 35.02 -37.48 -40.71
CA ILE A 597 34.29 -38.04 -41.85
C ILE A 597 35.12 -39.18 -42.42
N VAL A 598 34.62 -40.40 -42.27
CA VAL A 598 35.17 -41.58 -42.96
C VAL A 598 34.60 -41.55 -44.37
N LYS A 599 35.48 -41.41 -45.36
CA LYS A 599 35.12 -41.40 -46.78
C LYS A 599 35.12 -42.81 -47.35
#